data_AF-A0AAD3CLI9-F1
#
_entry.id   AF-A0AAD3CLI9-F1
#
_cell.length_a   1.000
_cell.length_b   1.000
_cell.length_c   1.000
_cell.angle_alpha   90.00
_cell.angle_beta   90.00
_cell.angle_gamma   90.00
#
_symmetry.space_group_name_H-M   'P 1'
#
loop_
_entity.id
_entity.type
_entity.pdbx_description
1 polymer ?
#
loop_
_entity_poly.entity_id
_entity_poly.type
_entity_poly.pdbx_seq_one_letter_code
_entity_poly.pdbx_strand_id
1 'polypeptide(L)'
;MSAAAARRRKQLAAKAALASQGGTDPITEKMNQLLAPDSIDEETAYEALQLAQSQLRKSVKAGEFVKATVTYGYDVCVSLLDKHSKAAVASQLLVQLAQTLTETHTACDGAWIERIQKLDKAYVTAVGAVESSVEQKRLYRLHKKFLKSILAWSEVLGDVTLGALEIHELIANHAWFLSEHCSNASKDDEDGEEFTKVALTSESVTHYALAEKPLVILDKLSGLPDPTDRELKEKHVCPPAAREALLTRAILVFVTMENIRDAHILLKEYIGKVEKRDLEALKKSYMSKTDKKAPNHIVFLSMLLSIVRKDKKTGPLYTWLLKGFSNSELAKMYKPEILKGYTTKIGRIYFDIQPPPSMMATLENMMSMMGGGGLGGMGGMPPMDPAMMAQMMGGMGGMR
;
A
#
# COMPACT_ATOMS: atom_id res chain seq x y z
N MET A 1 50.46 -16.84 -24.22
CA MET A 1 48.99 -16.71 -24.07
C MET A 1 48.46 -18.01 -23.48
N SER A 2 47.67 -17.97 -22.39
CA SER A 2 47.08 -19.19 -21.82
C SER A 2 45.96 -19.74 -22.72
N ALA A 3 45.73 -21.05 -22.69
CA ALA A 3 44.66 -21.70 -23.44
C ALA A 3 43.27 -21.09 -23.12
N ALA A 4 43.07 -20.61 -21.89
CA ALA A 4 41.86 -19.90 -21.48
C ALA A 4 41.70 -18.55 -22.20
N ALA A 5 42.78 -17.78 -22.37
CA ALA A 5 42.74 -16.51 -23.08
C ALA A 5 42.46 -16.70 -24.59
N ALA A 6 42.99 -17.77 -25.18
CA ALA A 6 42.74 -18.13 -26.58
C ALA A 6 41.27 -18.56 -26.81
N ARG A 7 40.69 -19.37 -25.90
CA ARG A 7 39.26 -19.73 -25.96
C ARG A 7 38.36 -18.52 -25.80
N ARG A 8 38.69 -17.61 -24.89
CA ARG A 8 37.93 -16.37 -24.65
C ARG A 8 37.96 -15.44 -25.86
N ARG A 9 39.11 -15.28 -26.52
CA ARG A 9 39.22 -14.54 -27.80
C ARG A 9 38.42 -15.20 -28.91
N LYS A 10 38.45 -16.53 -29.04
CA LYS A 10 37.68 -17.26 -30.05
C LYS A 10 36.17 -17.13 -29.83
N GLN A 11 35.70 -17.17 -28.58
CA GLN A 11 34.29 -16.94 -28.23
C GLN A 11 33.84 -15.50 -28.48
N LEU A 12 34.68 -14.51 -28.15
CA LEU A 12 34.38 -13.10 -28.42
C LEU A 12 34.34 -12.79 -29.92
N ALA A 13 35.25 -13.38 -30.70
CA ALA A 13 35.24 -13.26 -32.16
C ALA A 13 34.01 -13.94 -32.79
N ALA A 14 33.60 -15.10 -32.29
CA ALA A 14 32.37 -15.77 -32.74
C ALA A 14 31.11 -14.95 -32.40
N LYS A 15 31.04 -14.34 -31.20
CA LYS A 15 29.95 -13.43 -30.83
C LYS A 15 29.91 -12.17 -31.70
N ALA A 16 31.06 -11.58 -32.01
CA ALA A 16 31.14 -10.41 -32.88
C ALA A 16 30.70 -10.72 -34.33
N ALA A 17 31.05 -11.91 -34.84
CA ALA A 17 30.64 -12.36 -36.16
C ALA A 17 29.12 -12.67 -36.26
N LEU A 18 28.53 -13.23 -35.21
CA LEU A 18 27.08 -13.42 -35.11
C LEU A 18 26.32 -12.08 -35.06
N ALA A 19 26.83 -11.12 -34.30
CA ALA A 19 26.25 -9.77 -34.23
C ALA A 19 26.32 -9.02 -35.57
N SER A 20 27.38 -9.21 -36.36
CA SER A 20 27.54 -8.56 -37.68
C SER A 20 26.68 -9.17 -38.79
N GLN A 21 26.08 -10.35 -38.58
CA GLN A 21 25.23 -11.04 -39.56
C GLN A 21 23.73 -10.89 -39.28
N GLY A 22 23.35 -10.07 -38.29
CA GLY A 22 21.94 -9.95 -37.86
C GLY A 22 21.39 -11.24 -37.22
N GLY A 23 22.27 -12.16 -36.81
CA GLY A 23 21.88 -13.40 -36.15
C GLY A 23 21.38 -13.12 -34.73
N THR A 24 20.26 -13.75 -34.36
CA THR A 24 19.77 -13.77 -32.99
C THR A 24 20.81 -14.42 -32.07
N ASP A 25 20.99 -13.88 -30.86
CA ASP A 25 21.90 -14.43 -29.85
C ASP A 25 21.51 -15.91 -29.59
N PRO A 26 22.43 -16.89 -29.71
CA PRO A 26 22.09 -18.32 -29.60
C PRO A 26 21.37 -18.68 -28.30
N ILE A 27 21.56 -17.87 -27.26
CA ILE A 27 20.87 -18.05 -25.99
C ILE A 27 19.43 -17.56 -26.03
N THR A 28 19.17 -16.45 -26.73
CA THR A 28 17.81 -15.99 -27.03
C THR A 28 17.08 -17.01 -27.91
N GLU A 29 17.77 -17.64 -28.86
CA GLU A 29 17.19 -18.74 -29.64
C GLU A 29 16.85 -19.95 -28.77
N LYS A 30 17.74 -20.37 -27.87
CA LYS A 30 17.44 -21.44 -26.91
C LYS A 30 16.23 -21.07 -26.03
N MET A 31 16.15 -19.83 -25.55
CA MET A 31 14.99 -19.35 -24.80
C MET A 31 13.70 -19.45 -25.62
N ASN A 32 13.75 -18.97 -26.86
CA ASN A 32 12.60 -19.04 -27.76
C ASN A 32 12.21 -20.49 -28.05
N GLN A 33 13.17 -21.41 -28.19
CA GLN A 33 12.90 -22.85 -28.36
C GLN A 33 12.25 -23.47 -27.12
N LEU A 34 12.69 -23.11 -25.92
CA LEU A 34 12.06 -23.58 -24.67
C LEU A 34 10.61 -23.09 -24.53
N LEU A 35 10.32 -21.88 -24.99
CA LEU A 35 9.01 -21.24 -24.87
C LEU A 35 8.12 -21.40 -26.12
N ALA A 36 8.64 -22.00 -27.19
CA ALA A 36 7.96 -22.19 -28.47
C ALA A 36 6.81 -23.21 -28.47
N PRO A 37 6.88 -24.34 -27.74
CA PRO A 37 5.77 -25.30 -27.70
C PRO A 37 4.46 -24.64 -27.25
N ASP A 38 3.32 -25.22 -27.61
CA ASP A 38 2.01 -24.71 -27.18
C ASP A 38 1.73 -24.98 -25.69
N SER A 39 2.42 -25.96 -25.11
CA SER A 39 2.37 -26.27 -23.69
C SER A 39 3.72 -26.82 -23.24
N ILE A 40 4.16 -26.42 -22.05
CA ILE A 40 5.38 -26.93 -21.43
C ILE A 40 5.10 -27.52 -20.05
N ASP A 41 5.90 -28.52 -19.68
CA ASP A 41 5.90 -29.05 -18.32
C ASP A 41 6.57 -28.09 -17.33
N GLU A 42 6.52 -28.46 -16.05
CA GLU A 42 7.09 -27.62 -14.99
C GLU A 42 8.62 -27.54 -15.08
N GLU A 43 9.28 -28.62 -15.46
CA GLU A 43 10.75 -28.69 -15.58
C GLU A 43 11.26 -27.75 -16.68
N THR A 44 10.63 -27.75 -17.85
CA THR A 44 10.94 -26.85 -18.96
C THR A 44 10.67 -25.39 -18.58
N ALA A 45 9.57 -25.12 -17.87
CA ALA A 45 9.28 -23.78 -17.36
C ALA A 45 10.36 -23.29 -16.39
N TYR A 46 10.84 -24.16 -15.49
CA TYR A 46 11.96 -23.85 -14.59
C TYR A 46 13.28 -23.66 -15.36
N GLU A 47 13.57 -24.44 -16.40
CA GLU A 47 14.76 -24.21 -17.22
C GLU A 47 14.70 -22.85 -17.92
N ALA A 48 13.55 -22.49 -18.49
CA ALA A 48 13.32 -21.18 -19.09
C ALA A 48 13.51 -20.05 -18.06
N LEU A 49 12.97 -20.21 -16.85
CA LEU A 49 13.18 -19.27 -15.75
C LEU A 49 14.67 -19.09 -15.43
N GLN A 50 15.41 -20.18 -15.18
CA GLN A 50 16.82 -20.11 -14.80
C GLN A 50 17.66 -19.45 -15.90
N LEU A 51 17.37 -19.78 -17.16
CA LEU A 51 18.03 -19.16 -18.30
C LEU A 51 17.74 -17.66 -18.35
N ALA A 52 16.49 -17.25 -18.11
CA ALA A 52 16.06 -15.85 -18.16
C ALA A 52 16.72 -15.04 -17.05
N GLN A 53 16.71 -15.54 -15.82
CA GLN A 53 17.40 -14.92 -14.68
C GLN A 53 18.90 -14.75 -14.95
N SER A 54 19.55 -15.79 -15.49
CA SER A 54 20.97 -15.73 -15.84
C SER A 54 21.27 -14.68 -16.90
N GLN A 55 20.46 -14.61 -17.96
CA GLN A 55 20.67 -13.66 -19.05
C GLN A 55 20.32 -12.23 -18.66
N LEU A 56 19.24 -12.03 -17.92
CA LEU A 56 18.89 -10.74 -17.33
C LEU A 56 20.07 -10.17 -16.56
N ARG A 57 20.67 -10.93 -15.63
CA ARG A 57 21.84 -10.45 -14.84
C ARG A 57 23.09 -10.22 -15.70
N LYS A 58 23.29 -11.00 -16.76
CA LYS A 58 24.41 -10.77 -17.71
C LYS A 58 24.20 -9.50 -18.52
N SER A 59 22.99 -9.25 -19.01
CA SER A 59 22.64 -8.04 -19.76
C SER A 59 22.73 -6.79 -18.88
N VAL A 60 22.32 -6.84 -17.61
CA VAL A 60 22.57 -5.76 -16.64
C VAL A 60 24.06 -5.45 -16.53
N LYS A 61 24.92 -6.47 -16.31
CA LYS A 61 26.38 -6.29 -16.22
C LYS A 61 27.01 -5.76 -17.51
N ALA A 62 26.39 -6.03 -18.65
CA ALA A 62 26.84 -5.56 -19.95
C ALA A 62 26.33 -4.15 -20.30
N GLY A 63 25.49 -3.53 -19.47
CA GLY A 63 24.84 -2.25 -19.77
C GLY A 63 23.67 -2.36 -20.76
N GLU A 64 23.23 -3.57 -21.10
CA GLU A 64 22.13 -3.85 -22.03
C GLU A 64 20.78 -3.83 -21.27
N PHE A 65 20.44 -2.70 -20.64
CA PHE A 65 19.30 -2.63 -19.71
C PHE A 65 17.95 -2.95 -20.35
N VAL A 66 17.69 -2.46 -21.57
CA VAL A 66 16.46 -2.77 -22.31
C VAL A 66 16.33 -4.27 -22.57
N LYS A 67 17.44 -4.94 -22.95
CA LYS A 67 17.44 -6.38 -23.16
C LYS A 67 17.19 -7.14 -21.85
N ALA A 68 17.77 -6.67 -20.75
CA ALA A 68 17.56 -7.26 -19.43
C ALA A 68 16.10 -7.14 -18.96
N THR A 69 15.52 -5.94 -19.03
CA THR A 69 14.20 -5.66 -18.48
C THR A 69 13.07 -6.08 -19.42
N VAL A 70 13.17 -5.77 -20.72
CA VAL A 70 12.12 -6.09 -21.70
C VAL A 70 12.22 -7.55 -22.14
N THR A 71 13.33 -7.95 -22.76
CA THR A 71 13.42 -9.28 -23.38
C THR A 71 13.46 -10.41 -22.35
N TYR A 72 14.32 -10.32 -21.34
CA TYR A 72 14.51 -11.41 -20.39
C TYR A 72 13.64 -11.30 -19.14
N GLY A 73 13.24 -10.09 -18.76
CA GLY A 73 12.31 -9.87 -17.65
C GLY A 73 10.86 -9.97 -18.09
N TYR A 74 10.41 -9.00 -18.88
CA TYR A 74 9.01 -8.83 -19.26
C TYR A 74 8.49 -9.89 -20.25
N ASP A 75 9.13 -10.05 -21.41
CA ASP A 75 8.62 -10.92 -22.49
C ASP A 75 8.57 -12.39 -22.06
N VAL A 76 9.57 -12.85 -21.31
CA VAL A 76 9.59 -14.21 -20.74
C VAL A 76 8.47 -14.37 -19.71
N CYS A 77 8.23 -13.39 -18.82
CA CYS A 77 7.11 -13.45 -17.88
C CYS A 77 5.78 -13.55 -18.63
N VAL A 78 5.56 -12.71 -19.65
CA VAL A 78 4.34 -12.76 -20.47
C VAL A 78 4.20 -14.13 -21.13
N SER A 79 5.26 -14.69 -21.70
CA SER A 79 5.19 -16.02 -22.32
C SER A 79 4.83 -17.13 -21.32
N LEU A 80 5.43 -17.11 -20.13
CA LEU A 80 5.12 -18.07 -19.07
C LEU A 80 3.67 -17.95 -18.58
N LEU A 81 3.14 -16.74 -18.52
CA LEU A 81 1.78 -16.47 -18.05
C LEU A 81 0.73 -16.74 -19.13
N ASP A 82 0.81 -16.07 -20.28
CA ASP A 82 -0.23 -16.09 -21.32
C ASP A 82 -0.27 -17.41 -22.09
N LYS A 83 0.91 -17.98 -22.43
CA LYS A 83 0.96 -19.21 -23.22
C LYS A 83 0.86 -20.47 -22.37
N HIS A 84 1.53 -20.45 -21.21
CA HIS A 84 1.79 -21.67 -20.45
C HIS A 84 1.05 -21.74 -19.10
N SER A 85 0.36 -20.67 -18.69
CA SER A 85 -0.32 -20.57 -17.39
C SER A 85 0.58 -20.89 -16.18
N LYS A 86 1.88 -20.61 -16.26
CA LYS A 86 2.89 -20.92 -15.23
C LYS A 86 3.09 -19.76 -14.25
N ALA A 87 2.03 -19.38 -13.54
CA ALA A 87 2.05 -18.25 -12.59
C ALA A 87 3.08 -18.42 -11.46
N ALA A 88 3.26 -19.62 -10.91
CA ALA A 88 4.22 -19.89 -9.84
C ALA A 88 5.68 -19.63 -10.29
N VAL A 89 6.04 -20.09 -11.49
CA VAL A 89 7.36 -19.91 -12.08
C VAL A 89 7.59 -18.44 -12.45
N ALA A 90 6.61 -17.82 -13.12
CA ALA A 90 6.68 -16.40 -13.50
C ALA A 90 6.85 -15.47 -12.29
N SER A 91 6.22 -15.78 -11.15
CA SER A 91 6.35 -15.00 -9.91
C SER A 91 7.79 -14.80 -9.46
N GLN A 92 8.66 -15.82 -9.66
CA GLN A 92 10.07 -15.71 -9.29
C GLN A 92 10.84 -14.75 -10.20
N LEU A 93 10.48 -14.70 -11.48
CA LEU A 93 11.09 -13.77 -12.43
C LEU A 93 10.57 -12.34 -12.23
N LEU A 94 9.29 -12.17 -11.91
CA LEU A 94 8.68 -10.86 -11.61
C LEU A 94 9.39 -10.14 -10.46
N VAL A 95 9.77 -10.85 -9.40
CA VAL A 95 10.58 -10.29 -8.30
C VAL A 95 11.92 -9.75 -8.83
N GLN A 96 12.60 -10.50 -9.70
CA GLN A 96 13.87 -10.05 -10.29
C GLN A 96 13.67 -8.89 -11.26
N LEU A 97 12.57 -8.87 -12.02
CA LEU A 97 12.23 -7.77 -12.91
C LEU A 97 12.07 -6.47 -12.11
N ALA A 98 11.29 -6.47 -11.02
CA ALA A 98 11.10 -5.30 -10.18
C ALA A 98 12.43 -4.77 -9.61
N GLN A 99 13.29 -5.67 -9.11
CA GLN A 99 14.63 -5.29 -8.64
C GLN A 99 15.49 -4.68 -9.76
N THR A 100 15.44 -5.25 -10.96
CA THR A 100 16.24 -4.82 -12.10
C THR A 100 15.80 -3.47 -12.62
N LEU A 101 14.49 -3.20 -12.66
CA LEU A 101 13.95 -1.89 -13.03
C LEU A 101 14.53 -0.78 -12.14
N THR A 102 14.59 -1.00 -10.83
CA THR A 102 15.21 -0.09 -9.87
C THR A 102 16.73 -0.01 -10.03
N GLU A 103 17.43 -1.14 -10.08
CA GLU A 103 18.91 -1.21 -10.20
C GLU A 103 19.43 -0.52 -11.47
N THR A 104 18.70 -0.65 -12.58
CA THR A 104 19.07 -0.08 -13.87
C THR A 104 18.58 1.35 -14.07
N HIS A 105 17.93 1.95 -13.07
CA HIS A 105 17.28 3.26 -13.17
C HIS A 105 16.37 3.36 -14.40
N THR A 106 15.62 2.30 -14.70
CA THR A 106 14.65 2.31 -15.79
C THR A 106 13.52 3.28 -15.43
N ALA A 107 13.29 4.27 -16.28
CA ALA A 107 12.23 5.26 -16.09
C ALA A 107 10.85 4.59 -16.07
N CYS A 108 9.99 5.05 -15.16
CA CYS A 108 8.59 4.64 -15.08
C CYS A 108 7.75 5.53 -16.00
N ASP A 109 7.77 5.21 -17.30
CA ASP A 109 6.97 5.87 -18.33
C ASP A 109 5.63 5.15 -18.59
N GLY A 110 4.76 5.77 -19.39
CA GLY A 110 3.47 5.17 -19.76
C GLY A 110 3.58 3.80 -20.43
N ALA A 111 4.65 3.57 -21.20
CA ALA A 111 4.86 2.29 -21.87
C ALA A 111 5.19 1.17 -20.87
N TRP A 112 5.90 1.47 -19.78
CA TRP A 112 6.09 0.51 -18.69
C TRP A 112 4.82 0.30 -17.87
N ILE A 113 4.03 1.33 -17.61
CA ILE A 113 2.73 1.17 -16.95
C ILE A 113 1.82 0.21 -17.72
N GLU A 114 1.71 0.39 -19.05
CA GLU A 114 0.97 -0.53 -19.92
C GLU A 114 1.50 -1.96 -19.87
N ARG A 115 2.83 -2.14 -19.82
CA ARG A 115 3.46 -3.46 -19.66
C ARG A 115 3.08 -4.11 -18.34
N ILE A 116 3.10 -3.37 -17.22
CA ILE A 116 2.72 -3.90 -15.92
C ILE A 116 1.23 -4.27 -15.89
N GLN A 117 0.35 -3.45 -16.47
CA GLN A 117 -1.08 -3.78 -16.58
C GLN A 117 -1.32 -5.04 -17.41
N LYS A 118 -0.58 -5.22 -18.51
CA LYS A 118 -0.63 -6.45 -19.31
C LYS A 118 -0.13 -7.66 -18.52
N LEU A 119 0.98 -7.52 -17.79
CA LEU A 119 1.49 -8.59 -16.90
C LEU A 119 0.46 -8.96 -15.83
N ASP A 120 -0.19 -7.97 -15.22
CA ASP A 120 -1.22 -8.21 -14.22
C ASP A 120 -2.40 -9.01 -14.78
N LYS A 121 -2.92 -8.60 -15.93
CA LYS A 121 -4.01 -9.31 -16.62
C LYS A 121 -3.62 -10.76 -16.97
N ALA A 122 -2.42 -10.95 -17.51
CA ALA A 122 -1.86 -12.28 -17.80
C ALA A 122 -1.75 -13.13 -16.54
N TYR A 123 -1.28 -12.52 -15.45
CA TYR A 123 -1.11 -13.19 -14.16
C TYR A 123 -2.45 -13.64 -13.57
N VAL A 124 -3.43 -12.73 -13.51
CA VAL A 124 -4.78 -13.04 -13.00
C VAL A 124 -5.42 -14.16 -13.82
N THR A 125 -5.24 -14.16 -15.15
CA THR A 125 -5.73 -15.22 -16.04
C THR A 125 -5.07 -16.56 -15.72
N ALA A 126 -3.74 -16.59 -15.61
CA ALA A 126 -2.99 -17.81 -15.29
C ALA A 126 -3.34 -18.36 -13.90
N VAL A 127 -3.52 -17.50 -12.90
CA VAL A 127 -3.94 -17.92 -11.56
C VAL A 127 -5.38 -18.45 -11.57
N GLY A 128 -6.26 -17.87 -12.37
CA GLY A 128 -7.64 -18.35 -12.53
C GLY A 128 -7.73 -19.78 -13.08
N ALA A 129 -6.72 -20.25 -13.79
CA ALA A 129 -6.61 -21.63 -14.27
C ALA A 129 -6.12 -22.63 -13.22
N VAL A 130 -5.63 -22.16 -12.06
CA VAL A 130 -5.15 -23.03 -10.97
C VAL A 130 -6.34 -23.58 -10.19
N GLU A 131 -6.47 -24.91 -10.08
CA GLU A 131 -7.60 -25.54 -9.39
C GLU A 131 -7.58 -25.34 -7.86
N SER A 132 -6.38 -25.31 -7.27
CA SER A 132 -6.22 -25.20 -5.81
C SER A 132 -6.46 -23.78 -5.34
N SER A 133 -7.54 -23.57 -4.58
CA SER A 133 -7.83 -22.26 -3.96
C SER A 133 -6.74 -21.79 -2.98
N VAL A 134 -6.02 -22.72 -2.34
CA VAL A 134 -4.88 -22.41 -1.47
C VAL A 134 -3.72 -21.85 -2.29
N GLU A 135 -3.44 -22.49 -3.43
CA GLU A 135 -2.37 -22.05 -4.34
C GLU A 135 -2.73 -20.72 -5.02
N GLN A 136 -3.98 -20.54 -5.44
CA GLN A 136 -4.47 -19.27 -5.95
C GLN A 136 -4.19 -18.13 -4.96
N LYS A 137 -4.58 -18.29 -3.69
CA LYS A 137 -4.31 -17.30 -2.64
C LYS A 137 -2.83 -17.00 -2.51
N ARG A 138 -1.98 -18.03 -2.47
CA ARG A 138 -0.52 -17.87 -2.40
C ARG A 138 0.01 -17.05 -3.57
N LEU A 139 -0.44 -17.33 -4.80
CA LEU A 139 -0.04 -16.62 -6.01
C LEU A 139 -0.51 -15.15 -6.01
N TYR A 140 -1.76 -14.89 -5.63
CA TYR A 140 -2.25 -13.52 -5.45
C TYR A 140 -1.42 -12.73 -4.41
N ARG A 141 -1.00 -13.37 -3.30
CA ARG A 141 -0.10 -12.73 -2.33
C ARG A 141 1.27 -12.40 -2.93
N LEU A 142 1.86 -13.33 -3.70
CA LEU A 142 3.15 -13.11 -4.36
C LEU A 142 3.06 -11.97 -5.37
N HIS A 143 2.00 -11.91 -6.17
CA HIS A 143 1.84 -10.84 -7.15
C HIS A 143 1.56 -9.49 -6.50
N LYS A 144 0.76 -9.44 -5.44
CA LYS A 144 0.59 -8.22 -4.63
C LYS A 144 1.93 -7.70 -4.10
N LYS A 145 2.81 -8.58 -3.62
CA LYS A 145 4.18 -8.19 -3.19
C LYS A 145 5.00 -7.62 -4.35
N PHE A 146 4.93 -8.24 -5.52
CA PHE A 146 5.53 -7.70 -6.74
C PHE A 146 4.98 -6.31 -7.07
N LEU A 147 3.66 -6.12 -7.08
CA LEU A 147 3.03 -4.84 -7.35
C LEU A 147 3.44 -3.76 -6.34
N LYS A 148 3.63 -4.09 -5.06
CA LYS A 148 4.20 -3.15 -4.07
C LYS A 148 5.63 -2.74 -4.41
N SER A 149 6.46 -3.68 -4.87
CA SER A 149 7.82 -3.34 -5.36
C SER A 149 7.77 -2.45 -6.60
N ILE A 150 6.83 -2.70 -7.52
CA ILE A 150 6.60 -1.85 -8.69
C ILE A 150 6.09 -0.47 -8.29
N LEU A 151 5.22 -0.37 -7.28
CA LEU A 151 4.75 0.92 -6.78
C LEU A 151 5.92 1.74 -6.22
N ALA A 152 6.77 1.14 -5.39
CA ALA A 152 7.96 1.80 -4.86
C ALA A 152 8.93 2.23 -5.98
N TRP A 153 9.10 1.40 -7.01
CA TRP A 153 9.85 1.78 -8.21
C TRP A 153 9.22 2.98 -8.93
N SER A 154 7.89 2.98 -9.13
CA SER A 154 7.17 4.07 -9.79
C SER A 154 7.16 5.37 -9.00
N GLU A 155 7.23 5.30 -7.66
CA GLU A 155 7.37 6.46 -6.78
C GLU A 155 8.73 7.14 -6.95
N VAL A 156 9.80 6.34 -7.07
CA VAL A 156 11.17 6.84 -7.15
C VAL A 156 11.55 7.28 -8.57
N LEU A 157 11.08 6.56 -9.59
CA LEU A 157 11.50 6.73 -10.98
C LEU A 157 10.37 7.14 -11.93
N GLY A 158 9.21 7.54 -11.41
CA GLY A 158 8.07 8.06 -12.17
C GLY A 158 7.72 9.50 -11.81
N ASP A 159 6.67 10.01 -12.45
CA ASP A 159 6.26 11.42 -12.35
C ASP A 159 5.31 11.70 -11.17
N VAL A 160 4.77 10.65 -10.53
CA VAL A 160 3.77 10.77 -9.46
C VAL A 160 4.42 10.50 -8.10
N THR A 161 4.34 11.47 -7.20
CA THR A 161 5.03 11.46 -5.89
C THR A 161 4.69 10.28 -4.98
N LEU A 162 3.53 9.64 -5.15
CA LEU A 162 3.13 8.47 -4.36
C LEU A 162 3.12 7.17 -5.19
N GLY A 163 3.74 7.20 -6.36
CA GLY A 163 3.69 6.13 -7.35
C GLY A 163 2.49 6.23 -8.29
N ALA A 164 2.54 5.44 -9.35
CA ALA A 164 1.56 5.51 -10.43
C ALA A 164 0.15 5.08 -9.99
N LEU A 165 -0.86 5.84 -10.44
CA LEU A 165 -2.27 5.66 -10.10
C LEU A 165 -2.77 4.27 -10.52
N GLU A 166 -2.33 3.81 -11.69
CA GLU A 166 -2.68 2.51 -12.26
C GLU A 166 -2.17 1.37 -11.37
N ILE A 167 -0.95 1.50 -10.81
CA ILE A 167 -0.37 0.47 -9.95
C ILE A 167 -1.12 0.41 -8.61
N HIS A 168 -1.54 1.55 -8.07
CA HIS A 168 -2.44 1.57 -6.92
C HIS A 168 -3.75 0.82 -7.20
N GLU A 169 -4.37 1.02 -8.37
CA GLU A 169 -5.59 0.28 -8.75
C GLU A 169 -5.35 -1.23 -8.80
N LEU A 170 -4.22 -1.68 -9.37
CA LEU A 170 -3.87 -3.11 -9.39
C LEU A 170 -3.71 -3.68 -7.97
N ILE A 171 -2.98 -3.00 -7.09
CA ILE A 171 -2.82 -3.45 -5.69
C ILE A 171 -4.18 -3.51 -4.99
N ALA A 172 -5.05 -2.52 -5.24
CA ALA A 172 -6.38 -2.46 -4.65
C ALA A 172 -7.26 -3.63 -5.08
N ASN A 173 -7.23 -4.00 -6.37
CA ASN A 173 -7.93 -5.16 -6.92
C ASN A 173 -7.49 -6.46 -6.24
N HIS A 174 -6.17 -6.69 -6.15
CA HIS A 174 -5.60 -7.89 -5.52
C HIS A 174 -5.91 -7.96 -4.02
N ALA A 175 -5.79 -6.84 -3.30
CA ALA A 175 -6.14 -6.77 -1.88
C ALA A 175 -7.63 -7.06 -1.64
N TRP A 176 -8.52 -6.53 -2.48
CA TRP A 176 -9.95 -6.82 -2.36
C TRP A 176 -10.26 -8.29 -2.62
N PHE A 177 -9.72 -8.85 -3.71
CA PHE A 177 -9.88 -10.27 -4.05
C PHE A 177 -9.43 -11.16 -2.89
N LEU A 178 -8.23 -10.93 -2.36
CA LEU A 178 -7.72 -11.69 -1.21
C LEU A 178 -8.63 -11.54 0.01
N SER A 179 -9.23 -10.37 0.25
CA SER A 179 -10.13 -10.15 1.38
C SER A 179 -11.43 -10.95 1.31
N GLU A 180 -11.92 -11.24 0.10
CA GLU A 180 -13.11 -12.07 -0.13
C GLU A 180 -12.82 -13.55 0.10
N HIS A 181 -11.55 -13.95 -0.04
CA HIS A 181 -11.12 -15.34 0.02
C HIS A 181 -10.36 -15.69 1.32
N CYS A 182 -9.96 -14.71 2.14
CA CYS A 182 -9.36 -14.95 3.45
C CYS A 182 -10.41 -15.29 4.51
N SER A 183 -10.19 -16.36 5.27
CA SER A 183 -10.89 -16.62 6.54
C SER A 183 -10.32 -15.70 7.63
N ASN A 184 -11.17 -15.18 8.52
CA ASN A 184 -10.79 -14.25 9.61
C ASN A 184 -9.71 -14.78 10.59
N ALA A 185 -9.25 -16.03 10.43
CA ALA A 185 -8.37 -16.74 11.35
C ALA A 185 -6.92 -16.97 10.84
N SER A 186 -6.53 -16.54 9.63
CA SER A 186 -5.15 -16.78 9.18
C SER A 186 -4.19 -15.73 9.75
N LYS A 187 -3.57 -16.03 10.90
CA LYS A 187 -2.40 -15.31 11.42
C LYS A 187 -1.06 -15.86 10.90
N ASP A 188 -1.11 -16.85 10.03
CA ASP A 188 0.09 -17.53 9.54
C ASP A 188 0.55 -16.91 8.22
N ASP A 189 1.31 -15.82 8.32
CA ASP A 189 2.26 -15.43 7.27
C ASP A 189 3.59 -15.09 7.95
N GLU A 190 4.65 -15.80 7.55
CA GLU A 190 6.02 -15.70 8.09
C GLU A 190 6.67 -14.33 7.88
N ASP A 191 6.07 -13.49 7.02
CA ASP A 191 6.63 -12.20 6.59
C ASP A 191 6.08 -10.98 7.37
N GLY A 192 5.27 -11.19 8.40
CA GLY A 192 4.73 -10.11 9.25
C GLY A 192 3.67 -9.21 8.58
N GLU A 193 3.26 -9.50 7.34
CA GLU A 193 2.12 -8.85 6.69
C GLU A 193 0.80 -9.41 7.25
N GLU A 194 -0.10 -8.52 7.66
CA GLU A 194 -1.41 -8.90 8.18
C GLU A 194 -2.40 -9.16 7.03
N PHE A 195 -2.74 -10.44 6.77
CA PHE A 195 -3.70 -10.85 5.74
C PHE A 195 -5.12 -11.06 6.28
N THR A 196 -5.51 -10.34 7.33
CA THR A 196 -6.88 -10.36 7.84
C THR A 196 -7.82 -9.64 6.86
N LYS A 197 -9.11 -10.02 6.84
CA LYS A 197 -10.12 -9.39 5.98
C LYS A 197 -10.19 -7.87 6.18
N VAL A 198 -10.10 -7.41 7.43
CA VAL A 198 -10.13 -5.99 7.77
C VAL A 198 -8.88 -5.25 7.28
N ALA A 199 -7.70 -5.88 7.36
CA ALA A 199 -6.46 -5.31 6.85
C ALA A 199 -6.51 -5.14 5.33
N LEU A 200 -6.89 -6.21 4.61
CA LEU A 200 -6.94 -6.23 3.16
C LEU A 200 -7.99 -5.29 2.57
N THR A 201 -9.19 -5.23 3.15
CA THR A 201 -10.22 -4.26 2.72
C THR A 201 -9.80 -2.82 3.01
N SER A 202 -9.16 -2.56 4.16
CA SER A 202 -8.63 -1.23 4.50
C SER A 202 -7.52 -0.79 3.54
N GLU A 203 -6.61 -1.68 3.20
CA GLU A 203 -5.53 -1.45 2.22
C GLU A 203 -6.12 -1.19 0.83
N SER A 204 -7.09 -2.02 0.41
CA SER A 204 -7.75 -1.89 -0.88
C SER A 204 -8.41 -0.53 -1.08
N VAL A 205 -9.26 -0.08 -0.14
CA VAL A 205 -9.92 1.24 -0.29
C VAL A 205 -8.95 2.41 -0.20
N THR A 206 -7.83 2.25 0.53
CA THR A 206 -6.76 3.25 0.56
C THR A 206 -6.14 3.38 -0.83
N HIS A 207 -5.80 2.26 -1.46
CA HIS A 207 -5.21 2.27 -2.79
C HIS A 207 -6.18 2.69 -3.89
N TYR A 208 -7.47 2.30 -3.85
CA TYR A 208 -8.45 2.86 -4.79
C TYR A 208 -8.61 4.38 -4.64
N ALA A 209 -8.51 4.91 -3.42
CA ALA A 209 -8.58 6.35 -3.21
C ALA A 209 -7.33 7.05 -3.77
N LEU A 210 -6.14 6.47 -3.57
CA LEU A 210 -4.90 6.95 -4.20
C LEU A 210 -4.92 6.82 -5.73
N ALA A 211 -5.64 5.84 -6.28
CA ALA A 211 -5.85 5.65 -7.71
C ALA A 211 -6.99 6.51 -8.30
N GLU A 212 -7.60 7.39 -7.50
CA GLU A 212 -8.73 8.24 -7.92
C GLU A 212 -9.94 7.48 -8.46
N LYS A 213 -10.32 6.36 -7.80
CA LYS A 213 -11.45 5.49 -8.20
C LYS A 213 -12.65 5.57 -7.24
N PRO A 214 -13.29 6.73 -7.03
CA PRO A 214 -14.39 6.87 -6.06
C PRO A 214 -15.59 5.96 -6.38
N LEU A 215 -15.89 5.74 -7.66
CA LEU A 215 -17.01 4.89 -8.07
C LEU A 215 -16.74 3.39 -7.87
N VAL A 216 -15.48 2.95 -7.99
CA VAL A 216 -15.10 1.56 -7.68
C VAL A 216 -15.20 1.33 -6.18
N ILE A 217 -14.75 2.29 -5.36
CA ILE A 217 -14.94 2.22 -3.89
C ILE A 217 -16.42 2.10 -3.57
N LEU A 218 -17.28 2.93 -4.17
CA LEU A 218 -18.72 2.87 -3.96
C LEU A 218 -19.31 1.49 -4.29
N ASP A 219 -18.95 0.92 -5.44
CA ASP A 219 -19.38 -0.42 -5.84
C ASP A 219 -18.99 -1.47 -4.79
N LYS A 220 -17.73 -1.47 -4.37
CA LYS A 220 -17.22 -2.35 -3.31
C LYS A 220 -17.96 -2.18 -1.99
N LEU A 221 -18.20 -0.94 -1.57
CA LEU A 221 -18.94 -0.63 -0.34
C LEU A 221 -20.39 -1.11 -0.41
N SER A 222 -21.03 -0.98 -1.58
CA SER A 222 -22.42 -1.41 -1.78
C SER A 222 -22.60 -2.93 -1.71
N GLY A 223 -21.58 -3.70 -2.09
CA GLY A 223 -21.57 -5.16 -2.01
C GLY A 223 -21.32 -5.73 -0.61
N LEU A 224 -20.93 -4.90 0.37
CA LEU A 224 -20.76 -5.36 1.75
C LEU A 224 -22.11 -5.65 2.41
N PRO A 225 -22.21 -6.64 3.32
CA PRO A 225 -23.45 -6.95 4.01
C PRO A 225 -23.93 -5.75 4.85
N ASP A 226 -25.25 -5.66 5.04
CA ASP A 226 -25.84 -4.70 5.99
C ASP A 226 -25.39 -5.05 7.44
N PRO A 227 -25.36 -4.07 8.37
CA PRO A 227 -24.95 -4.33 9.75
C PRO A 227 -25.76 -5.46 10.40
N THR A 228 -25.09 -6.34 11.14
CA THR A 228 -25.69 -7.47 11.84
C THR A 228 -26.53 -7.02 13.05
N ASP A 229 -27.50 -7.83 13.46
CA ASP A 229 -28.29 -7.59 14.68
C ASP A 229 -27.42 -7.45 15.94
N ARG A 230 -26.25 -8.08 15.98
CA ARG A 230 -25.29 -7.95 17.08
C ARG A 230 -24.64 -6.57 17.09
N GLU A 231 -24.18 -6.11 15.93
CA GLU A 231 -23.67 -4.75 15.74
C GLU A 231 -24.76 -3.73 16.10
N LEU A 232 -26.01 -3.99 15.73
CA LEU A 232 -27.16 -3.14 16.09
C LEU A 232 -27.55 -3.19 17.59
N LYS A 233 -27.12 -4.21 18.35
CA LYS A 233 -27.45 -4.45 19.77
C LYS A 233 -26.42 -3.92 20.76
N GLU A 234 -25.17 -3.74 20.36
CA GLU A 234 -24.26 -2.87 21.12
C GLU A 234 -24.89 -1.48 21.13
N LYS A 235 -24.97 -0.80 22.28
CA LYS A 235 -25.76 0.44 22.49
C LYS A 235 -25.25 1.68 21.73
N HIS A 236 -24.75 1.49 20.53
CA HIS A 236 -24.46 2.49 19.51
C HIS A 236 -25.58 2.41 18.47
N VAL A 237 -26.37 3.46 18.30
CA VAL A 237 -27.56 3.42 17.41
C VAL A 237 -27.18 3.56 15.92
N CYS A 238 -25.90 3.33 15.62
CA CYS A 238 -25.29 3.43 14.33
C CYS A 238 -23.97 2.66 14.35
N PRO A 239 -23.96 1.33 14.54
CA PRO A 239 -22.70 0.60 14.54
C PRO A 239 -22.01 0.85 13.20
N PRO A 240 -20.73 1.26 13.18
CA PRO A 240 -20.02 1.39 11.93
C PRO A 240 -19.86 -0.02 11.36
N ALA A 241 -20.77 -0.41 10.47
CA ALA A 241 -20.51 -1.53 9.59
C ALA A 241 -19.14 -1.30 8.95
N ALA A 242 -18.43 -2.39 8.64
CA ALA A 242 -17.16 -2.32 7.91
C ALA A 242 -17.21 -1.31 6.75
N ARG A 243 -18.37 -1.18 6.10
CA ARG A 243 -18.71 -0.18 5.08
C ARG A 243 -18.42 1.28 5.48
N GLU A 244 -18.87 1.75 6.65
CA GLU A 244 -18.70 3.15 7.08
C GLU A 244 -17.25 3.47 7.48
N ALA A 245 -16.59 2.51 8.12
CA ALA A 245 -15.18 2.61 8.44
C ALA A 245 -14.35 2.71 7.15
N LEU A 246 -14.64 1.88 6.16
CA LEU A 246 -13.97 1.91 4.85
C LEU A 246 -14.28 3.20 4.07
N LEU A 247 -15.53 3.66 4.08
CA LEU A 247 -15.91 4.97 3.50
C LEU A 247 -15.13 6.12 4.16
N THR A 248 -15.04 6.10 5.48
CA THR A 248 -14.33 7.13 6.24
C THR A 248 -12.85 7.14 5.91
N ARG A 249 -12.24 5.97 5.85
CA ARG A 249 -10.85 5.82 5.41
C ARG A 249 -10.63 6.38 4.00
N ALA A 250 -11.47 6.01 3.04
CA ALA A 250 -11.36 6.49 1.66
C ALA A 250 -11.46 8.02 1.57
N ILE A 251 -12.44 8.64 2.24
CA ILE A 251 -12.60 10.09 2.24
C ILE A 251 -11.43 10.78 2.94
N LEU A 252 -10.94 10.25 4.07
CA LEU A 252 -9.76 10.81 4.72
C LEU A 252 -8.53 10.77 3.80
N VAL A 253 -8.35 9.71 3.00
CA VAL A 253 -7.29 9.62 2.01
C VAL A 253 -7.46 10.69 0.93
N PHE A 254 -8.64 10.77 0.30
CA PHE A 254 -8.91 11.79 -0.73
C PHE A 254 -8.66 13.22 -0.23
N VAL A 255 -9.16 13.56 0.96
CA VAL A 255 -8.95 14.89 1.56
C VAL A 255 -7.48 15.13 1.88
N THR A 256 -6.75 14.11 2.36
CA THR A 256 -5.30 14.20 2.61
C THR A 256 -4.48 14.41 1.34
N MET A 257 -4.99 13.93 0.21
CA MET A 257 -4.42 14.10 -1.13
C MET A 257 -4.92 15.33 -1.86
N GLU A 258 -5.65 16.21 -1.17
CA GLU A 258 -6.24 17.42 -1.73
C GLU A 258 -7.28 17.18 -2.85
N ASN A 259 -7.70 15.92 -3.05
CA ASN A 259 -8.72 15.53 -4.01
C ASN A 259 -10.13 15.62 -3.38
N ILE A 260 -10.55 16.86 -3.14
CA ILE A 260 -11.88 17.17 -2.57
C ILE A 260 -13.01 16.81 -3.55
N ARG A 261 -12.74 16.82 -4.86
CA ARG A 261 -13.70 16.48 -5.90
C ARG A 261 -14.19 15.05 -5.73
N ASP A 262 -13.27 14.08 -5.68
CA ASP A 262 -13.62 12.66 -5.67
C ASP A 262 -14.15 12.23 -4.29
N ALA A 263 -13.68 12.87 -3.21
CA ALA A 263 -14.28 12.72 -1.89
C ALA A 263 -15.78 13.09 -1.88
N HIS A 264 -16.16 14.17 -2.58
CA HIS A 264 -17.55 14.58 -2.69
C HIS A 264 -18.38 13.67 -3.57
N ILE A 265 -17.82 13.21 -4.70
CA ILE A 265 -18.49 12.23 -5.57
C ILE A 265 -18.80 10.97 -4.75
N LEU A 266 -17.80 10.41 -4.06
CA LEU A 266 -17.98 9.21 -3.24
C LEU A 266 -19.05 9.41 -2.15
N LEU A 267 -18.97 10.50 -1.37
CA LEU A 267 -19.94 10.73 -0.29
C LEU A 267 -21.37 10.95 -0.82
N LYS A 268 -21.52 11.76 -1.88
CA LYS A 268 -22.82 12.06 -2.48
C LYS A 268 -23.47 10.79 -3.02
N GLU A 269 -22.73 10.00 -3.79
CA GLU A 269 -23.24 8.76 -4.38
C GLU A 269 -23.51 7.69 -3.32
N TYR A 270 -22.69 7.62 -2.27
CA TYR A 270 -22.95 6.75 -1.12
C TYR A 270 -24.27 7.09 -0.45
N ILE A 271 -24.50 8.38 -0.16
CA ILE A 271 -25.76 8.85 0.43
C ILE A 271 -26.96 8.54 -0.48
N GLY A 272 -26.80 8.69 -1.80
CA GLY A 272 -27.88 8.47 -2.75
C GLY A 272 -28.21 7.00 -3.03
N LYS A 273 -27.23 6.09 -2.92
CA LYS A 273 -27.37 4.69 -3.39
C LYS A 273 -27.23 3.64 -2.30
N VAL A 274 -26.51 3.93 -1.22
CA VAL A 274 -26.08 2.92 -0.25
C VAL A 274 -26.62 3.22 1.15
N GLU A 275 -26.73 4.49 1.52
CA GLU A 275 -27.35 4.91 2.78
C GLU A 275 -28.86 4.70 2.72
N LYS A 276 -29.38 3.88 3.65
CA LYS A 276 -30.82 3.56 3.75
C LYS A 276 -31.51 4.29 4.90
N ARG A 277 -30.74 4.89 5.82
CA ARG A 277 -31.28 5.54 7.03
C ARG A 277 -31.69 6.99 6.74
N ASP A 278 -32.61 7.50 7.55
CA ASP A 278 -33.06 8.89 7.48
C ASP A 278 -31.94 9.86 7.90
N LEU A 279 -31.44 10.63 6.93
CA LEU A 279 -30.38 11.61 7.13
C LEU A 279 -30.78 12.73 8.11
N GLU A 280 -32.04 13.16 8.13
CA GLU A 280 -32.50 14.21 9.04
C GLU A 280 -32.54 13.70 10.48
N ALA A 281 -32.94 12.44 10.69
CA ALA A 281 -32.80 11.78 11.97
C ALA A 281 -31.33 11.66 12.40
N LEU A 282 -30.43 11.25 11.50
CA LEU A 282 -29.00 11.15 11.80
C LEU A 282 -28.38 12.51 12.19
N LYS A 283 -28.71 13.59 11.47
CA LYS A 283 -28.25 14.94 11.79
C LYS A 283 -28.72 15.41 13.17
N LYS A 284 -30.02 15.26 13.46
CA LYS A 284 -30.58 15.62 14.78
C LYS A 284 -29.92 14.85 15.90
N SER A 285 -29.64 13.57 15.64
CA SER A 285 -29.01 12.67 16.58
C SER A 285 -27.54 13.03 16.88
N TYR A 286 -26.78 13.44 15.87
CA TYR A 286 -25.38 13.87 16.04
C TYR A 286 -25.19 15.03 17.03
N MET A 287 -26.22 15.89 17.15
CA MET A 287 -26.21 17.06 18.05
C MET A 287 -26.78 16.74 19.44
N SER A 288 -27.34 15.55 19.65
CA SER A 288 -27.99 15.15 20.90
C SER A 288 -26.99 14.60 21.90
N LYS A 289 -27.01 15.13 23.14
CA LYS A 289 -26.18 14.62 24.25
C LYS A 289 -26.83 13.47 25.01
N THR A 290 -28.11 13.19 24.75
CA THR A 290 -28.94 12.29 25.58
C THR A 290 -29.24 10.96 24.90
N ASP A 291 -29.15 10.89 23.58
CA ASP A 291 -29.57 9.72 22.81
C ASP A 291 -28.47 8.64 22.66
N LYS A 292 -27.21 8.97 22.98
CA LYS A 292 -26.02 8.10 22.88
C LYS A 292 -25.81 7.50 21.48
N LYS A 293 -26.34 8.16 20.45
CA LYS A 293 -26.30 7.69 19.06
C LYS A 293 -25.19 8.35 18.23
N ALA A 294 -24.66 9.47 18.73
CA ALA A 294 -23.47 10.12 18.21
C ALA A 294 -22.21 9.47 18.81
N PRO A 295 -21.13 9.31 18.02
CA PRO A 295 -20.88 9.91 16.70
C PRO A 295 -21.33 9.03 15.51
N ASN A 296 -21.59 9.65 14.35
CA ASN A 296 -21.98 8.97 13.11
C ASN A 296 -21.01 9.33 11.97
N HIS A 297 -20.53 8.32 11.23
CA HIS A 297 -19.57 8.49 10.14
C HIS A 297 -20.08 9.40 9.02
N ILE A 298 -21.31 9.22 8.53
CA ILE A 298 -21.88 10.00 7.43
C ILE A 298 -22.00 11.49 7.77
N VAL A 299 -22.46 11.80 8.99
CA VAL A 299 -22.56 13.18 9.46
C VAL A 299 -21.16 13.78 9.62
N PHE A 300 -20.22 13.05 10.24
CA PHE A 300 -18.83 13.45 10.35
C PHE A 300 -18.22 13.80 8.99
N LEU A 301 -18.38 12.92 8.00
CA LEU A 301 -17.84 13.10 6.66
C LEU A 301 -18.47 14.27 5.92
N SER A 302 -19.79 14.45 6.04
CA SER A 302 -20.50 15.60 5.47
C SER A 302 -20.01 16.92 6.05
N MET A 303 -19.78 16.96 7.36
CA MET A 303 -19.23 18.13 8.05
C MET A 303 -17.77 18.37 7.66
N LEU A 304 -16.93 17.34 7.66
CA LEU A 304 -15.52 17.42 7.26
C LEU A 304 -15.39 18.05 5.88
N LEU A 305 -16.09 17.49 4.89
CA LEU A 305 -16.07 17.97 3.51
C LEU A 305 -16.60 19.41 3.35
N SER A 306 -17.56 19.80 4.19
CA SER A 306 -18.06 21.18 4.23
C SER A 306 -17.07 22.16 4.87
N ILE A 307 -16.30 21.73 5.87
CA ILE A 307 -15.31 22.56 6.57
C ILE A 307 -14.08 22.76 5.68
N VAL A 308 -13.52 21.70 5.09
CA VAL A 308 -12.30 21.79 4.26
C VAL A 308 -12.47 22.61 2.98
N ARG A 309 -13.71 22.83 2.53
CA ARG A 309 -14.03 23.72 1.39
C ARG A 309 -14.11 25.21 1.76
N LYS A 310 -14.15 25.53 3.06
CA LYS A 310 -14.20 26.90 3.54
C LYS A 310 -12.78 27.47 3.66
N ASP A 311 -12.64 28.55 4.41
CA ASP A 311 -11.36 29.17 4.69
C ASP A 311 -10.63 28.52 5.87
N LYS A 312 -9.35 28.87 5.99
CA LYS A 312 -8.46 28.45 7.10
C LYS A 312 -9.00 28.85 8.49
N LYS A 313 -9.86 29.87 8.58
CA LYS A 313 -10.44 30.35 9.87
C LYS A 313 -11.43 29.35 10.45
N THR A 314 -11.86 28.36 9.69
CA THR A 314 -12.70 27.26 10.18
C THR A 314 -11.94 26.17 10.94
N GLY A 315 -10.62 26.33 11.17
CA GLY A 315 -9.81 25.43 12.00
C GLY A 315 -10.41 25.07 13.38
N PRO A 316 -11.03 26.00 14.14
CA PRO A 316 -11.72 25.65 15.38
C PRO A 316 -12.89 24.67 15.19
N LEU A 317 -13.62 24.75 14.07
CA LEU A 317 -14.68 23.80 13.73
C LEU A 317 -14.12 22.41 13.42
N TYR A 318 -12.98 22.37 12.72
CA TYR A 318 -12.26 21.11 12.46
C TYR A 318 -11.80 20.44 13.76
N THR A 319 -11.17 21.19 14.65
CA THR A 319 -10.73 20.69 15.97
C THR A 319 -11.91 20.20 16.82
N TRP A 320 -13.01 20.94 16.81
CA TRP A 320 -14.24 20.52 17.49
C TRP A 320 -14.80 19.22 16.93
N LEU A 321 -14.86 19.10 15.59
CA LEU A 321 -15.36 17.92 14.89
C LEU A 321 -14.51 16.68 15.24
N LEU A 322 -13.19 16.80 15.20
CA LEU A 322 -12.28 15.69 15.55
C LEU A 322 -12.35 15.29 17.03
N LYS A 323 -12.50 16.25 17.96
CA LYS A 323 -12.49 15.93 19.40
C LYS A 323 -13.56 14.90 19.78
N GLY A 324 -14.74 15.00 19.17
CA GLY A 324 -15.85 14.07 19.41
C GLY A 324 -15.72 12.74 18.69
N PHE A 325 -15.09 12.72 17.50
CA PHE A 325 -15.05 11.57 16.60
C PHE A 325 -13.77 10.73 16.73
N SER A 326 -12.62 11.36 16.98
CA SER A 326 -11.32 10.68 17.02
C SER A 326 -11.18 9.72 18.19
N ASN A 327 -11.64 10.12 19.37
CA ASN A 327 -11.49 9.34 20.61
C ASN A 327 -12.52 8.20 20.76
N SER A 328 -13.50 8.14 19.86
CA SER A 328 -14.66 7.26 19.93
C SER A 328 -14.69 6.32 18.74
N GLU A 329 -14.78 6.85 17.52
CA GLU A 329 -14.96 6.03 16.31
C GLU A 329 -13.63 5.77 15.60
N LEU A 330 -12.80 6.80 15.35
CA LEU A 330 -11.51 6.56 14.67
C LEU A 330 -10.58 5.65 15.47
N ALA A 331 -10.60 5.74 16.81
CA ALA A 331 -9.79 4.91 17.69
C ALA A 331 -10.18 3.41 17.64
N LYS A 332 -11.41 3.08 17.24
CA LYS A 332 -11.89 1.69 17.09
C LYS A 332 -11.63 1.12 15.70
N MET A 333 -11.33 1.97 14.72
CA MET A 333 -11.05 1.53 13.35
C MET A 333 -9.69 0.83 13.28
N TYR A 334 -9.54 -0.07 12.30
CA TYR A 334 -8.27 -0.74 12.03
C TYR A 334 -7.15 0.28 11.80
N LYS A 335 -5.98 0.08 12.42
CA LYS A 335 -4.80 0.97 12.34
C LYS A 335 -5.14 2.45 12.61
N PRO A 336 -5.60 2.80 13.82
CA PRO A 336 -6.03 4.15 14.18
C PRO A 336 -4.89 5.19 14.09
N GLU A 337 -3.64 4.77 14.25
CA GLU A 337 -2.45 5.61 14.09
C GLU A 337 -2.28 6.15 12.66
N ILE A 338 -2.62 5.36 11.64
CA ILE A 338 -2.60 5.81 10.24
C ILE A 338 -3.69 6.89 10.03
N LEU A 339 -4.89 6.66 10.57
CA LEU A 339 -6.01 7.61 10.48
C LEU A 339 -5.71 8.92 11.23
N LYS A 340 -5.00 8.83 12.36
CA LYS A 340 -4.45 10.00 13.06
C LYS A 340 -3.46 10.77 12.20
N GLY A 341 -2.63 10.07 11.42
CA GLY A 341 -1.75 10.68 10.42
C GLY A 341 -2.53 11.49 9.38
N TYR A 342 -3.60 10.93 8.81
CA TYR A 342 -4.46 11.63 7.84
C TYR A 342 -5.11 12.87 8.44
N THR A 343 -5.78 12.73 9.59
CA THR A 343 -6.43 13.87 10.26
C THR A 343 -5.42 14.95 10.67
N THR A 344 -4.21 14.58 11.07
CA THR A 344 -3.15 15.57 11.34
C THR A 344 -2.72 16.31 10.07
N LYS A 345 -2.52 15.59 8.96
CA LYS A 345 -2.15 16.18 7.67
C LYS A 345 -3.25 17.09 7.12
N ILE A 346 -4.52 16.70 7.23
CA ILE A 346 -5.67 17.55 6.88
C ILE A 346 -5.67 18.85 7.70
N GLY A 347 -5.43 18.75 9.01
CA GLY A 347 -5.31 19.91 9.91
C GLY A 347 -4.25 20.91 9.43
N ARG A 348 -3.10 20.39 9.00
CA ARG A 348 -1.98 21.17 8.48
C ARG A 348 -2.29 21.82 7.13
N ILE A 349 -2.82 21.05 6.17
CA ILE A 349 -3.06 21.53 4.79
C ILE A 349 -4.16 22.60 4.75
N TYR A 350 -5.30 22.33 5.39
CA TYR A 350 -6.49 23.17 5.24
C TYR A 350 -6.62 24.29 6.27
N PHE A 351 -5.95 24.17 7.42
CA PHE A 351 -6.18 25.08 8.56
C PHE A 351 -4.90 25.59 9.22
N ASP A 352 -3.71 25.30 8.67
CA ASP A 352 -2.41 25.65 9.25
C ASP A 352 -2.22 25.19 10.72
N ILE A 353 -2.93 24.14 11.14
CA ILE A 353 -2.81 23.59 12.49
C ILE A 353 -1.49 22.81 12.56
N GLN A 354 -0.60 23.25 13.44
CA GLN A 354 0.67 22.56 13.66
C GLN A 354 0.44 21.20 14.32
N PRO A 355 1.11 20.13 13.85
CA PRO A 355 1.03 18.84 14.50
C PRO A 355 1.52 18.94 15.95
N PRO A 356 0.97 18.15 16.88
CA PRO A 356 1.52 18.04 18.22
C PRO A 356 3.00 17.65 18.15
N PRO A 357 3.87 18.19 19.02
CA PRO A 357 5.28 17.81 19.05
C PRO A 357 5.44 16.29 19.18
N SER A 358 6.40 15.72 18.46
CA SER A 358 6.74 14.30 18.60
C SER A 358 7.31 14.02 19.99
N MET A 359 7.19 12.80 20.51
CA MET A 359 7.81 12.45 21.81
C MET A 359 9.32 12.68 21.81
N MET A 360 9.99 12.53 20.66
CA MET A 360 11.41 12.88 20.48
C MET A 360 11.66 14.38 20.63
N ALA A 361 10.82 15.24 20.04
CA ALA A 361 10.93 16.69 20.22
C ALA A 361 10.64 17.12 21.68
N THR A 362 9.73 16.42 22.36
CA THR A 362 9.46 16.64 23.78
C THR A 362 10.61 16.18 24.67
N LEU A 363 11.24 15.04 24.36
CA LEU A 363 12.43 14.53 25.05
C LEU A 363 13.65 15.42 24.78
N GLU A 364 13.87 15.89 23.56
CA GLU A 364 14.90 16.88 23.23
C GLU A 364 14.67 18.20 23.94
N ASN A 365 13.43 18.70 24.01
CA ASN A 365 13.12 19.91 24.76
C ASN A 365 13.33 19.74 26.27
N MET A 366 12.98 18.57 26.82
CA MET A 366 13.26 18.25 28.24
C MET A 366 14.76 18.09 28.51
N MET A 367 15.50 17.43 27.62
CA MET A 367 16.96 17.31 27.72
C MET A 367 17.67 18.64 27.49
N SER A 368 17.13 19.52 26.65
CA SER A 368 17.64 20.89 26.45
C SER A 368 17.37 21.77 27.68
N MET A 369 16.22 21.60 28.34
CA MET A 369 15.92 22.27 29.61
C MET A 369 16.71 21.70 30.81
N MET A 370 17.08 20.42 30.81
CA MET A 370 17.94 19.83 31.84
C MET A 370 19.44 20.00 31.57
N GLY A 371 19.85 20.08 30.30
CA GLY A 371 21.25 20.14 29.87
C GLY A 371 21.75 21.56 29.55
N GLY A 372 20.86 22.55 29.50
CA GLY A 372 21.17 23.95 29.26
C GLY A 372 21.54 24.70 30.53
N GLY A 373 22.75 24.49 31.04
CA GLY A 373 23.34 25.38 32.04
C GLY A 373 23.58 26.79 31.46
N GLY A 374 22.99 27.82 32.05
CA GLY A 374 23.24 29.20 31.61
C GLY A 374 22.40 30.32 32.24
N LEU A 375 22.75 30.69 33.48
CA LEU A 375 22.73 32.03 34.08
C LEU A 375 21.39 32.74 34.44
N GLY A 376 21.21 32.91 35.76
CA GLY A 376 21.06 34.25 36.34
C GLY A 376 19.71 34.58 36.97
N GLY A 377 19.62 34.52 38.30
CA GLY A 377 18.60 35.25 39.05
C GLY A 377 18.06 34.55 40.29
N MET A 378 18.58 34.94 41.44
CA MET A 378 18.04 34.79 42.81
C MET A 378 16.70 34.08 42.99
N GLY A 379 16.71 33.01 43.80
CA GLY A 379 15.51 32.48 44.44
C GLY A 379 15.73 31.05 44.92
N GLY A 380 16.08 30.89 46.20
CA GLY A 380 16.43 29.60 46.80
C GLY A 380 15.35 28.52 46.62
N MET A 381 15.77 27.36 46.13
CA MET A 381 15.04 26.11 46.29
C MET A 381 15.50 25.43 47.58
N PRO A 382 14.58 24.92 48.41
CA PRO A 382 14.92 24.24 49.66
C PRO A 382 15.65 22.91 49.37
N PRO A 383 16.49 22.42 50.29
CA PRO A 383 17.20 21.16 50.10
C PRO A 383 16.19 20.02 49.98
N MET A 384 16.29 19.24 48.90
CA MET A 384 15.51 18.01 48.74
C MET A 384 15.84 17.04 49.88
N ASP A 385 14.79 16.45 50.44
CA ASP A 385 14.87 15.45 51.49
C ASP A 385 15.64 14.20 51.01
N PRO A 386 16.73 13.80 51.70
CA PRO A 386 17.48 12.58 51.40
C PRO A 386 16.62 11.31 51.30
N ALA A 387 15.47 11.26 51.97
CA ALA A 387 14.55 10.12 51.90
C ALA A 387 13.90 9.97 50.50
N MET A 388 13.63 11.09 49.82
CA MET A 388 13.05 11.09 48.48
C MET A 388 14.08 10.63 47.43
N MET A 389 15.36 10.95 47.65
CA MET A 389 16.45 10.55 46.77
C MET A 389 16.75 9.04 46.88
N ALA A 390 16.65 8.46 48.08
CA ALA A 390 16.79 7.02 48.29
C ALA A 390 15.65 6.21 47.63
N GLN A 391 14.42 6.73 47.64
CA GLN A 391 13.28 6.06 47.02
C GLN A 391 13.37 6.05 45.48
N MET A 392 13.97 7.09 44.89
CA MET A 392 14.21 7.14 43.44
C MET A 392 15.29 6.14 42.98
N MET A 393 16.34 5.93 43.77
CA MET A 393 17.39 4.95 43.47
C MET A 393 16.92 3.49 43.66
N GLY A 394 15.98 3.22 44.57
CA GLY A 394 15.41 1.88 44.77
C GLY A 394 14.54 1.39 43.61
N GLY A 395 13.95 2.30 42.81
CA GLY A 395 13.06 1.96 41.70
C GLY A 395 13.76 1.56 40.40
N MET A 396 15.07 1.74 40.29
CA MET A 396 15.86 1.45 39.07
C MET A 396 16.73 0.18 39.16
N GLY A 397 16.60 -0.60 40.24
CA GLY A 397 17.41 -1.82 40.48
C GLY A 397 16.76 -3.15 40.08
N GLY A 398 15.63 -3.15 39.36
CA GLY A 398 14.76 -4.32 39.21
C GLY A 398 14.48 -4.81 37.79
N MET A 399 15.40 -4.64 36.83
CA MET A 399 15.33 -5.34 35.54
C MET A 399 16.61 -6.14 35.28
N ARG A 400 16.54 -7.44 35.61
CA ARG A 400 17.17 -8.51 34.83
C ARG A 400 16.08 -9.40 34.29
#